data_AF-A0A952IF12-F1
#
_entry.id   AF-A0A952IF12-F1
#
_cell.length_a   1.000
_cell.length_b   1.000
_cell.length_c   1.000
_cell.angle_alpha   90.00
_cell.angle_beta   90.00
_cell.angle_gamma   90.00
#
_symmetry.space_group_name_H-M   'P 1'
#
loop_
_entity.id
_entity.type
_entity.pdbx_description
1 polymer ?
#
loop_
_entity_poly.entity_id
_entity_poly.type
_entity_poly.pdbx_seq_one_letter_code
_entity_poly.pdbx_strand_id
1 'polypeptide(L)'
;MKKIISAAALLSLFFASLPGLANPLYQQSFTLQPGWNAVFLNVQPDDDNPETEDDASPANVFASIVGLQQVWAWIEPDSSVQFVEDANEIGFNDPGWYGYVPAAAGPQASVVTNLYKVLGARPYLIKIDPDQQSSPQTFTVSGVPLNRNIRWVPDTFTLTGLAIDSTLSVGETPSFADFLAIPSVSNPPIFSLNPDGSWASLSKNSPAQAGRAYWIFNDGSFTQSGPLDIDSATLNGINFRDSVATRSFTLSNRGGQSLALSTSLSNALPLYYYAGENDDNGESLWPSVSQLAPSLAPGEGLAIKLGVDRSNINEARSSLFTLRGSQAEIHIPVYIEPSPPAYGLYVGSVTLREVSQANAEDAITTTPVASELSFRLLLHYAADGSLSLLKTVYMMAQKGSPDPVSGISPIGDTVLVTDETRLGDFATVQQAGGVGQGYRLSSPVFDFSASHKTLVCDGAVVLHGGECHIDLTLAENSPTHPMRHQYHPNHDGKLPNGQPQPASLEAYKREIWDIQRQLSFQFTPQNNSNLFVPLGQARGEFSEIIHGMHKKPIYLRGDFILERVVSIDELNPAADEVLP
;
A
#
# COMPACT_ATOMS: atom_id res chain seq x y z
N MET A 1 2.11 -59.56 -25.54
CA MET A 1 2.70 -59.01 -24.30
C MET A 1 3.14 -57.59 -24.61
N LYS A 2 2.37 -56.61 -24.12
CA LYS A 2 2.42 -55.21 -24.53
C LYS A 2 3.45 -54.45 -23.67
N LYS A 3 4.32 -53.69 -24.34
CA LYS A 3 5.18 -52.65 -23.75
C LYS A 3 4.28 -51.54 -23.22
N ILE A 4 4.45 -51.15 -21.96
CA ILE A 4 3.87 -49.93 -21.40
C ILE A 4 5.01 -48.93 -21.27
N ILE A 5 4.81 -47.79 -21.93
CA ILE A 5 5.70 -46.64 -22.01
C ILE A 5 5.48 -45.84 -20.72
N SER A 6 6.54 -45.59 -19.95
CA SER A 6 6.52 -44.63 -18.85
C SER A 6 6.50 -43.22 -19.42
N ALA A 7 5.37 -42.54 -19.30
CA ALA A 7 5.27 -41.10 -19.52
C ALA A 7 5.77 -40.38 -18.26
N ALA A 8 6.94 -39.76 -18.36
CA ALA A 8 7.39 -38.78 -17.39
C ALA A 8 6.56 -37.51 -17.60
N ALA A 9 5.59 -37.28 -16.71
CA ALA A 9 4.91 -35.99 -16.62
C ALA A 9 5.90 -35.00 -15.98
N LEU A 10 6.49 -34.14 -16.82
CA LEU A 10 7.13 -32.91 -16.36
C LEU A 10 6.04 -32.07 -15.70
N LEU A 11 6.06 -32.00 -14.37
CA LEU A 11 5.23 -31.07 -13.62
C LEU A 11 5.88 -29.69 -13.77
N SER A 12 5.49 -28.97 -14.82
CA SER A 12 5.83 -27.56 -14.99
C SER A 12 5.21 -26.79 -13.84
N LEU A 13 6.02 -26.38 -12.86
CA LEU A 13 5.66 -25.32 -11.94
C LEU A 13 5.44 -24.05 -12.78
N PHE A 14 4.19 -23.79 -13.15
CA PHE A 14 3.75 -22.44 -13.46
C PHE A 14 3.81 -21.66 -12.15
N PHE A 15 4.96 -21.06 -11.84
CA PHE A 15 4.93 -19.79 -11.13
C PHE A 15 4.22 -18.83 -12.08
N ALA A 16 2.92 -18.65 -11.87
CA ALA A 16 2.26 -17.44 -12.34
C ALA A 16 2.96 -16.29 -11.63
N SER A 17 3.98 -15.72 -12.28
CA SER A 17 4.46 -14.39 -11.93
C SER A 17 3.23 -13.49 -11.96
N LEU A 18 2.79 -13.03 -10.79
CA LEU A 18 1.90 -11.89 -10.72
C LEU A 18 2.51 -10.83 -11.66
N PRO A 19 1.76 -10.27 -12.62
CA PRO A 19 2.28 -9.21 -13.46
C PRO A 19 2.80 -8.13 -12.52
N GLY A 20 4.11 -7.86 -12.60
CA GLY A 20 4.69 -6.73 -11.90
C GLY A 20 3.90 -5.48 -12.28
N LEU A 21 3.67 -4.61 -11.30
CA LEU A 21 3.11 -3.28 -11.56
C LEU A 21 3.94 -2.60 -12.65
N ALA A 22 3.34 -2.32 -13.81
CA ALA A 22 3.98 -1.55 -14.87
C ALA A 22 4.44 -0.20 -14.31
N ASN A 23 5.69 0.15 -14.58
CA ASN A 23 6.29 1.36 -14.04
C ASN A 23 5.73 2.59 -14.78
N PRO A 24 5.31 3.67 -14.08
CA PRO A 24 4.87 4.88 -14.76
C PRO A 24 6.11 5.58 -15.34
N LEU A 25 6.34 5.36 -16.64
CA LEU A 25 7.50 5.88 -17.34
C LEU A 25 7.36 7.36 -17.72
N TYR A 26 8.47 8.07 -17.67
CA TYR A 26 8.65 9.40 -18.22
C TYR A 26 9.69 9.34 -19.34
N GLN A 27 9.42 10.04 -20.43
CA GLN A 27 10.36 10.16 -21.55
C GLN A 27 11.13 11.48 -21.44
N GLN A 28 12.40 11.39 -21.09
CA GLN A 28 13.30 12.55 -21.09
C GLN A 28 14.01 12.65 -22.44
N SER A 29 13.91 13.79 -23.11
CA SER A 29 14.52 14.02 -24.42
C SER A 29 15.59 15.11 -24.36
N PHE A 30 16.68 14.89 -25.08
CA PHE A 30 17.85 15.76 -25.17
C PHE A 30 18.17 16.06 -26.64
N THR A 31 18.63 17.27 -26.92
CA THR A 31 19.23 17.60 -28.22
C THR A 31 20.75 17.58 -28.09
N LEU A 32 21.37 16.50 -28.59
CA LEU A 32 22.81 16.31 -28.53
C LEU A 32 23.49 16.96 -29.74
N GLN A 33 24.54 17.74 -29.49
CA GLN A 33 25.39 18.36 -30.50
C GLN A 33 26.51 17.41 -30.95
N PRO A 34 27.03 17.53 -32.19
CA PRO A 34 28.30 16.90 -32.57
C PRO A 34 29.41 17.27 -31.58
N GLY A 35 30.20 16.30 -31.12
CA GLY A 35 31.20 16.51 -30.07
C GLY A 35 30.68 16.21 -28.66
N TRP A 36 31.09 17.00 -27.67
CA TRP A 36 30.79 16.75 -26.26
C TRP A 36 29.46 17.36 -25.80
N ASN A 37 28.73 16.59 -25.00
CA ASN A 37 27.46 17.00 -24.38
C ASN A 37 27.49 16.66 -22.88
N ALA A 38 26.95 17.53 -22.04
CA ALA A 38 26.75 17.28 -20.62
C ALA A 38 25.26 17.24 -20.33
N VAL A 39 24.72 16.05 -20.07
CA VAL A 39 23.29 15.83 -19.80
C VAL A 39 23.07 15.44 -18.35
N PHE A 40 21.91 15.77 -17.81
CA PHE A 40 21.46 15.29 -16.51
C PHE A 40 20.22 14.42 -16.69
N LEU A 41 20.38 13.13 -16.38
CA LEU A 41 19.33 12.13 -16.52
C LEU A 41 18.51 12.08 -15.24
N ASN A 42 17.23 12.44 -15.31
CA ASN A 42 16.29 12.43 -14.19
C ASN A 42 15.61 11.06 -13.98
N VAL A 43 15.59 10.24 -15.02
CA VAL A 43 14.90 8.93 -14.99
C VAL A 43 15.88 7.80 -14.75
N GLN A 44 15.47 6.80 -13.96
CA GLN A 44 16.11 5.50 -13.95
C GLN A 44 15.67 4.78 -15.23
N PRO A 45 16.60 4.45 -16.16
CA PRO A 45 16.23 3.79 -17.41
C PRO A 45 15.42 2.51 -17.18
N ASP A 46 14.29 2.45 -17.88
CA ASP A 46 13.32 1.35 -17.87
C ASP A 46 12.45 1.53 -19.13
N ASP A 47 12.24 0.47 -19.89
CA ASP A 47 11.43 0.47 -21.11
C ASP A 47 10.07 -0.26 -20.94
N ASP A 48 9.76 -0.74 -19.73
CA ASP A 48 8.58 -1.54 -19.36
C ASP A 48 8.44 -2.82 -20.22
N ASN A 49 9.51 -3.25 -20.90
CA ASN A 49 9.56 -4.48 -21.66
C ASN A 49 10.21 -5.60 -20.82
N PRO A 50 9.44 -6.58 -20.33
CA PRO A 50 10.00 -7.68 -19.54
C PRO A 50 10.95 -8.59 -20.32
N GLU A 51 11.01 -8.48 -21.66
CA GLU A 51 11.97 -9.22 -22.50
C GLU A 51 13.32 -8.51 -22.62
N THR A 52 13.42 -7.22 -22.28
CA THR A 52 14.69 -6.51 -22.31
C THR A 52 15.49 -6.87 -21.05
N GLU A 53 16.63 -7.54 -21.23
CA GLU A 53 17.56 -7.77 -20.12
C GLU A 53 18.40 -6.51 -19.87
N ASP A 54 18.45 -6.08 -18.61
CA ASP A 54 19.27 -4.96 -18.11
C ASP A 54 19.04 -3.64 -18.87
N ASP A 55 17.83 -3.06 -18.74
CA ASP A 55 17.44 -1.77 -19.34
C ASP A 55 18.41 -0.63 -19.02
N ALA A 56 19.04 -0.72 -17.87
CA ALA A 56 20.01 0.25 -17.38
C ALA A 56 21.42 0.04 -17.96
N SER A 57 21.67 -0.99 -18.78
CA SER A 57 22.97 -1.18 -19.40
C SER A 57 23.28 0.01 -20.34
N PRO A 58 24.51 0.57 -20.34
CA PRO A 58 24.87 1.65 -21.25
C PRO A 58 24.70 1.29 -22.73
N ALA A 59 24.81 0.01 -23.07
CA ALA A 59 24.58 -0.48 -24.43
C ALA A 59 23.13 -0.30 -24.87
N ASN A 60 22.17 -0.60 -23.98
CA ASN A 60 20.74 -0.42 -24.26
C ASN A 60 20.36 1.06 -24.24
N VAL A 61 20.76 1.79 -23.19
CA VAL A 61 20.37 3.20 -23.00
C VAL A 61 20.86 4.09 -24.13
N PHE A 62 22.11 3.92 -24.57
CA PHE A 62 22.71 4.78 -25.59
C PHE A 62 22.65 4.22 -27.02
N ALA A 63 21.93 3.11 -27.23
CA ALA A 63 21.84 2.41 -28.52
C ALA A 63 21.38 3.31 -29.69
N SER A 64 20.52 4.29 -29.41
CA SER A 64 19.93 5.17 -30.41
C SER A 64 20.87 6.30 -30.88
N ILE A 65 22.00 6.52 -30.20
CA ILE A 65 22.92 7.62 -30.52
C ILE A 65 23.83 7.21 -31.68
N VAL A 66 23.68 7.89 -32.82
CA VAL A 66 24.56 7.71 -33.98
C VAL A 66 25.89 8.39 -33.71
N GLY A 67 27.01 7.70 -33.99
CA GLY A 67 28.36 8.23 -33.82
C GLY A 67 28.82 8.28 -32.37
N LEU A 68 28.22 7.54 -31.44
CA LEU A 68 28.66 7.50 -30.05
C LEU A 68 30.11 7.01 -29.92
N GLN A 69 30.99 7.82 -29.32
CA GLN A 69 32.39 7.44 -29.06
C GLN A 69 32.59 6.97 -27.63
N GLN A 70 32.07 7.71 -26.66
CA GLN A 70 32.24 7.40 -25.23
C GLN A 70 31.23 8.15 -24.36
N VAL A 71 30.91 7.55 -23.22
CA VAL A 71 30.10 8.16 -22.15
C VAL A 71 30.89 8.12 -20.86
N TRP A 72 30.84 9.19 -20.07
CA TRP A 72 31.50 9.28 -18.78
C TRP A 72 30.54 9.73 -17.70
N ALA A 73 30.66 9.12 -16.53
CA ALA A 73 29.94 9.52 -15.32
C ALA A 73 30.94 9.70 -14.18
N TRP A 74 30.71 10.72 -13.34
CA TRP A 74 31.42 10.88 -12.08
C TRP A 74 30.63 10.19 -10.96
N ILE A 75 31.23 9.21 -10.29
CA ILE A 75 30.65 8.54 -9.13
C ILE A 75 31.22 9.20 -7.87
N GLU A 76 30.35 9.85 -7.10
CA GLU A 76 30.72 10.44 -5.81
C GLU A 76 30.85 9.35 -4.72
N PRO A 77 31.69 9.55 -3.68
CA PRO A 77 31.98 8.54 -2.63
C PRO A 77 30.80 8.14 -1.71
N ASP A 78 29.58 8.52 -2.01
CA ASP A 78 28.42 8.28 -1.13
C ASP A 78 27.24 7.82 -1.97
N SER A 79 27.19 6.51 -2.24
CA SER A 79 25.91 5.85 -2.38
C SER A 79 25.82 4.78 -1.30
N SER A 80 24.78 4.83 -0.48
CA SER A 80 24.43 3.78 0.48
C SER A 80 23.87 2.56 -0.25
N VAL A 81 24.53 2.09 -1.31
CA VAL A 81 24.21 0.82 -1.93
C VAL A 81 24.72 -0.26 -0.98
N GLN A 82 23.80 -0.81 -0.20
CA GLN A 82 24.04 -1.92 0.73
C GLN A 82 23.88 -3.30 0.07
N PHE A 83 23.63 -3.34 -1.25
CA PHE A 83 23.37 -4.57 -1.97
C PHE A 83 24.16 -4.63 -3.27
N VAL A 84 25.01 -5.65 -3.36
CA VAL A 84 25.72 -6.06 -4.57
C VAL A 84 25.08 -7.40 -4.96
N GLU A 85 24.52 -7.51 -6.17
CA GLU A 85 23.87 -8.75 -6.62
C GLU A 85 24.88 -9.90 -6.78
N ASP A 86 26.14 -9.58 -7.09
CA ASP A 86 27.24 -10.53 -7.19
C ASP A 86 28.40 -10.15 -6.25
N ALA A 87 28.76 -11.04 -5.33
CA ALA A 87 29.90 -10.85 -4.43
C ALA A 87 31.26 -10.75 -5.16
N ASN A 88 31.33 -11.04 -6.47
CA ASN A 88 32.51 -10.87 -7.31
C ASN A 88 32.60 -9.50 -7.99
N GLU A 89 31.63 -8.60 -7.79
CA GLU A 89 31.65 -7.24 -8.33
C GLU A 89 32.62 -6.36 -7.50
N ILE A 90 33.90 -6.33 -7.89
CA ILE A 90 34.91 -5.48 -7.23
C ILE A 90 34.80 -4.05 -7.79
N GLY A 91 34.49 -3.07 -6.92
CA GLY A 91 34.61 -1.64 -7.24
C GLY A 91 33.33 -0.89 -7.63
N PHE A 92 32.14 -1.41 -7.31
CA PHE A 92 30.83 -0.81 -7.68
C PHE A 92 30.53 0.58 -7.05
N ASN A 93 31.42 1.16 -6.23
CA ASN A 93 31.18 2.45 -5.58
C ASN A 93 32.47 3.21 -5.23
N ASP A 94 33.58 2.91 -5.93
CA ASP A 94 34.81 3.66 -5.72
C ASP A 94 34.63 5.07 -6.32
N PRO A 95 34.98 6.14 -5.59
CA PRO A 95 34.83 7.48 -6.12
C PRO A 95 35.74 7.69 -7.33
N GLY A 96 35.19 8.16 -8.45
CA GLY A 96 35.98 8.36 -9.66
C GLY A 96 35.18 8.53 -10.94
N TRP A 97 35.94 8.61 -12.04
CA TRP A 97 35.38 8.63 -13.39
C TRP A 97 35.18 7.22 -13.91
N TYR A 98 33.97 6.95 -14.36
CA TYR A 98 33.58 5.70 -15.00
C TYR A 98 33.21 5.97 -16.44
N GLY A 99 33.80 5.20 -17.36
CA GLY A 99 33.66 5.35 -18.79
C GLY A 99 32.95 4.14 -19.41
N TYR A 100 32.12 4.41 -20.41
CA TYR A 100 31.58 3.42 -21.34
C TYR A 100 32.06 3.76 -22.75
N VAL A 101 32.64 2.78 -23.44
CA VAL A 101 33.04 2.89 -24.85
C VAL A 101 32.25 1.82 -25.64
N PRO A 102 31.47 2.19 -26.66
CA PRO A 102 30.69 1.21 -27.41
C PRO A 102 31.57 0.16 -28.09
N ALA A 103 31.10 -1.09 -28.14
CA ALA A 103 31.85 -2.19 -28.75
C ALA A 103 32.22 -1.93 -30.22
N ALA A 104 31.41 -1.14 -30.93
CA ALA A 104 31.66 -0.72 -32.31
C ALA A 104 32.94 0.12 -32.47
N ALA A 105 33.49 0.70 -31.40
CA ALA A 105 34.75 1.44 -31.40
C ALA A 105 36.00 0.53 -31.48
N GLY A 106 35.83 -0.80 -31.41
CA GLY A 106 36.90 -1.79 -31.63
C GLY A 106 37.38 -2.53 -30.37
N PRO A 107 38.40 -3.40 -30.48
CA PRO A 107 38.77 -4.36 -29.44
C PRO A 107 39.27 -3.75 -28.12
N GLN A 108 39.66 -2.46 -28.12
CA GLN A 108 40.09 -1.76 -26.91
C GLN A 108 38.92 -1.23 -26.07
N ALA A 109 37.69 -1.23 -26.58
CA ALA A 109 36.50 -0.76 -25.89
C ALA A 109 36.20 -1.53 -24.59
N SER A 110 36.46 -2.85 -24.57
CA SER A 110 36.24 -3.70 -23.39
C SER A 110 37.29 -3.51 -22.29
N VAL A 111 38.45 -2.92 -22.60
CA VAL A 111 39.54 -2.71 -21.63
C VAL A 111 39.38 -1.38 -20.87
N VAL A 112 38.68 -0.41 -21.46
CA VAL A 112 38.50 0.93 -20.90
C VAL A 112 37.12 1.12 -20.27
N THR A 113 36.16 0.24 -20.58
CA THR A 113 34.80 0.32 -20.03
C THR A 113 34.76 -0.22 -18.61
N ASN A 114 34.44 0.65 -17.66
CA ASN A 114 34.12 0.31 -16.26
C ASN A 114 32.74 0.84 -15.84
N LEU A 115 32.06 1.63 -16.66
CA LEU A 115 30.65 1.98 -16.47
C LEU A 115 29.77 0.85 -17.01
N TYR A 116 29.14 0.08 -16.11
CA TYR A 116 28.28 -1.06 -16.48
C TYR A 116 26.78 -0.79 -16.31
N LYS A 117 26.41 0.27 -15.60
CA LYS A 117 25.02 0.64 -15.35
C LYS A 117 24.80 2.14 -15.42
N VAL A 118 23.73 2.55 -16.09
CA VAL A 118 23.23 3.92 -16.14
C VAL A 118 22.17 4.09 -15.07
N LEU A 119 22.43 5.01 -14.15
CA LEU A 119 21.52 5.37 -13.07
C LEU A 119 20.88 6.74 -13.33
N GLY A 120 19.62 6.87 -12.92
CA GLY A 120 18.91 8.15 -12.92
C GLY A 120 19.37 9.09 -11.80
N ALA A 121 18.88 10.34 -11.85
CA ALA A 121 19.31 11.47 -11.03
C ALA A 121 20.84 11.70 -11.08
N ARG A 122 21.45 11.56 -12.27
CA ARG A 122 22.91 11.66 -12.45
C ARG A 122 23.33 12.38 -13.72
N PRO A 123 24.50 13.04 -13.71
CA PRO A 123 25.09 13.64 -14.90
C PRO A 123 25.85 12.61 -15.75
N TYR A 124 25.82 12.80 -17.07
CA TYR A 124 26.62 12.05 -18.04
C TYR A 124 27.27 13.00 -19.05
N LEU A 125 28.55 12.73 -19.36
CA LEU A 125 29.26 13.38 -20.46
C LEU A 125 29.27 12.45 -21.66
N ILE A 126 28.65 12.86 -22.76
CA ILE A 126 28.46 12.05 -23.96
C ILE A 126 29.27 12.67 -25.10
N LYS A 127 30.16 11.89 -25.71
CA LYS A 127 30.94 12.31 -26.87
C LYS A 127 30.42 11.65 -28.13
N ILE A 128 30.03 12.48 -29.09
CA ILE A 128 29.57 12.10 -30.43
C ILE A 128 30.66 12.43 -31.44
N ASP A 129 30.94 11.51 -32.35
CA ASP A 129 31.85 11.67 -33.46
C ASP A 129 31.29 12.66 -34.49
N PRO A 130 31.91 13.85 -34.66
CA PRO A 130 31.43 14.84 -35.63
C PRO A 130 31.52 14.36 -37.09
N ASP A 131 32.39 13.38 -37.39
CA ASP A 131 32.54 12.84 -38.74
C ASP A 131 31.42 11.86 -39.09
N GLN A 132 30.87 11.16 -38.09
CA GLN A 132 29.73 10.26 -38.25
C GLN A 132 28.39 10.99 -38.12
N GLN A 133 28.33 12.04 -37.30
CA GLN A 133 27.13 12.84 -37.08
C GLN A 133 27.48 14.32 -36.96
N SER A 134 27.23 15.06 -38.04
CA SER A 134 27.62 16.48 -38.18
C SER A 134 26.50 17.48 -37.84
N SER A 135 25.29 17.00 -37.53
CA SER A 135 24.15 17.82 -37.10
C SER A 135 23.59 17.37 -35.74
N PRO A 136 22.89 18.25 -35.00
CA PRO A 136 22.29 17.87 -33.72
C PRO A 136 21.29 16.72 -33.87
N GLN A 137 21.28 15.79 -32.91
CA GLN A 137 20.36 14.65 -32.88
C GLN A 137 19.54 14.61 -31.59
N THR A 138 18.32 14.07 -31.68
CA THR A 138 17.49 13.83 -30.50
C THR A 138 17.86 12.49 -29.86
N PHE A 139 18.10 12.52 -28.56
CA PHE A 139 18.29 11.35 -27.74
C PHE A 139 17.19 11.30 -26.68
N THR A 140 16.47 10.19 -26.60
CA THR A 140 15.36 10.02 -25.66
C THR A 140 15.61 8.81 -24.78
N VAL A 141 15.44 8.99 -23.48
CA VAL A 141 15.50 7.92 -22.48
C VAL A 141 14.13 7.80 -21.82
N SER A 142 13.59 6.59 -21.81
CA SER A 142 12.40 6.25 -21.03
C SER A 142 12.83 5.70 -19.68
N GLY A 143 12.07 5.99 -18.64
CA GLY A 143 12.36 5.44 -17.33
C GLY A 143 11.50 5.99 -16.20
N VAL A 144 11.69 5.47 -14.99
CA VAL A 144 10.99 5.94 -13.79
C VAL A 144 11.66 7.22 -13.26
N PRO A 145 10.93 8.34 -13.07
CA PRO A 145 11.52 9.54 -12.49
C PRO A 145 12.05 9.34 -11.08
N LEU A 146 13.26 9.83 -10.82
CA LEU A 146 13.88 9.85 -9.52
C LEU A 146 14.00 11.28 -9.01
N ASN A 147 13.32 11.56 -7.89
CA ASN A 147 13.51 12.82 -7.19
C ASN A 147 14.65 12.64 -6.18
N ARG A 148 15.69 13.47 -6.30
CA ARG A 148 16.82 13.49 -5.38
C ARG A 148 17.21 14.93 -5.11
N ASN A 149 17.40 15.24 -3.84
CA ASN A 149 17.98 16.51 -3.44
C ASN A 149 19.49 16.48 -3.74
N ILE A 150 19.99 17.59 -4.28
CA ILE A 150 21.41 17.78 -4.56
C ILE A 150 22.11 17.90 -3.22
N ARG A 151 23.14 17.07 -3.03
CA ARG A 151 23.99 17.16 -1.86
C ARG A 151 25.07 18.21 -2.11
N TRP A 152 24.82 19.41 -1.59
CA TRP A 152 25.79 20.49 -1.65
C TRP A 152 26.86 20.31 -0.57
N VAL A 153 28.10 20.12 -1.00
CA VAL A 153 29.28 20.12 -0.12
C VAL A 153 29.98 21.48 -0.22
N PRO A 154 30.18 22.21 0.89
CA PRO A 154 30.92 23.47 0.86
C PRO A 154 32.34 23.33 0.30
N ASP A 155 32.83 24.40 -0.30
CA ASP A 155 34.15 24.54 -0.92
C ASP A 155 34.48 23.47 -1.98
N THR A 156 33.45 22.93 -2.63
CA THR A 156 33.58 21.82 -3.58
C THR A 156 32.75 22.08 -4.85
N PHE A 157 33.20 21.52 -5.97
CA PHE A 157 32.43 21.45 -7.20
C PHE A 157 31.53 20.21 -7.21
N THR A 158 30.25 20.40 -7.56
CA THR A 158 29.30 19.31 -7.82
C THR A 158 28.92 19.33 -9.30
N LEU A 159 29.02 18.18 -9.97
CA LEU A 159 28.49 18.00 -11.32
C LEU A 159 27.05 17.56 -11.19
N THR A 160 26.10 18.41 -11.58
CA THR A 160 24.67 18.12 -11.42
C THR A 160 23.83 18.88 -12.44
N GLY A 161 22.58 18.46 -12.61
CA GLY A 161 21.53 19.24 -13.24
C GLY A 161 20.59 19.83 -12.20
N LEU A 162 19.53 20.48 -12.70
CA LEU A 162 18.53 21.17 -11.90
C LEU A 162 17.13 20.74 -12.36
N ALA A 163 16.19 20.61 -11.41
CA ALA A 163 14.79 20.19 -11.65
C ALA A 163 13.95 21.33 -12.23
N ILE A 164 14.38 21.82 -13.40
CA ILE A 164 13.71 22.90 -14.14
C ILE A 164 12.61 22.29 -15.00
N ASP A 165 11.49 22.99 -15.09
CA ASP A 165 10.37 22.64 -15.97
C ASP A 165 10.86 22.46 -17.41
N SER A 166 10.71 21.23 -17.92
CA SER A 166 11.25 20.84 -19.22
C SER A 166 10.50 21.46 -20.40
N THR A 167 9.37 22.13 -20.15
CA THR A 167 8.55 22.77 -21.19
C THR A 167 8.92 24.22 -21.47
N LEU A 168 9.79 24.81 -20.65
CA LEU A 168 10.24 26.18 -20.79
C LEU A 168 11.27 26.35 -21.91
N SER A 169 11.11 27.42 -22.68
CA SER A 169 12.14 27.87 -23.62
C SER A 169 13.31 28.52 -22.88
N VAL A 170 14.50 28.57 -23.47
CA VAL A 170 15.72 29.13 -22.83
C VAL A 170 15.55 30.57 -22.30
N GLY A 171 14.67 31.38 -22.91
CA GLY A 171 14.38 32.74 -22.42
C GLY A 171 13.41 32.79 -21.23
N GLU A 172 12.78 31.68 -20.90
CA GLU A 172 11.77 31.51 -19.86
C GLU A 172 12.31 30.68 -18.69
N THR A 173 13.52 30.12 -18.79
CA THR A 173 14.13 29.34 -17.71
C THR A 173 14.76 30.25 -16.64
N PRO A 174 14.89 29.77 -15.38
CA PRO A 174 15.40 30.59 -14.29
C PRO A 174 16.91 30.79 -14.41
N SER A 175 17.42 31.86 -13.83
CA SER A 175 18.86 31.99 -13.60
C SER A 175 19.31 31.04 -12.48
N PHE A 176 20.60 30.69 -12.44
CA PHE A 176 21.14 29.94 -11.30
C PHE A 176 20.94 30.68 -9.97
N ALA A 177 21.08 32.01 -9.99
CA ALA A 177 20.90 32.84 -8.82
C ALA A 177 19.47 32.73 -8.26
N ASP A 178 18.46 32.78 -9.13
CA ASP A 178 17.06 32.69 -8.71
C ASP A 178 16.70 31.27 -8.28
N PHE A 179 17.10 30.26 -9.05
CA PHE A 179 16.71 28.87 -8.80
C PHE A 179 17.33 28.30 -7.53
N LEU A 180 18.63 28.53 -7.31
CA LEU A 180 19.37 28.05 -6.15
C LEU A 180 19.36 29.06 -4.97
N ALA A 181 18.68 30.19 -5.13
CA ALA A 181 18.72 31.35 -4.21
C ALA A 181 20.15 31.77 -3.82
N ILE A 182 21.05 31.83 -4.80
CA ILE A 182 22.44 32.27 -4.57
C ILE A 182 22.41 33.73 -4.09
N PRO A 183 22.97 34.06 -2.91
CA PRO A 183 22.97 35.42 -2.39
C PRO A 183 23.61 36.42 -3.36
N SER A 184 23.13 37.66 -3.36
CA SER A 184 23.64 38.71 -4.26
C SER A 184 25.15 38.93 -4.12
N VAL A 185 25.69 38.77 -2.92
CA VAL A 185 27.12 38.91 -2.58
C VAL A 185 27.99 37.72 -3.01
N SER A 186 27.41 36.54 -3.21
CA SER A 186 28.16 35.35 -3.66
C SER A 186 28.21 35.31 -5.18
N ASN A 187 29.31 34.83 -5.75
CA ASN A 187 29.45 34.64 -7.20
C ASN A 187 30.22 33.35 -7.47
N PRO A 188 29.59 32.19 -7.23
CA PRO A 188 30.27 30.91 -7.34
C PRO A 188 30.64 30.64 -8.81
N PRO A 189 31.81 30.05 -9.07
CA PRO A 189 32.13 29.54 -10.40
C PRO A 189 31.10 28.49 -10.86
N ILE A 190 30.56 28.71 -12.07
CA ILE A 190 29.65 27.78 -12.74
C ILE A 190 30.21 27.52 -14.14
N PHE A 191 30.26 26.27 -14.57
CA PHE A 191 30.75 25.91 -15.90
C PHE A 191 29.76 25.04 -16.65
N SER A 192 29.68 25.27 -17.96
CA SER A 192 28.99 24.40 -18.91
C SER A 192 29.96 23.83 -19.94
N LEU A 193 29.69 22.61 -20.38
CA LEU A 193 30.51 21.93 -21.38
C LEU A 193 30.15 22.44 -22.78
N ASN A 194 31.16 22.84 -23.54
CA ASN A 194 31.05 23.15 -24.96
C ASN A 194 31.25 21.89 -25.81
N PRO A 195 30.72 21.87 -27.05
CA PRO A 195 30.90 20.73 -27.96
C PRO A 195 32.36 20.37 -28.29
N ASP A 196 33.29 21.33 -28.19
CA ASP A 196 34.72 21.10 -28.38
C ASP A 196 35.41 20.42 -27.18
N GLY A 197 34.68 20.19 -26.08
CA GLY A 197 35.18 19.60 -24.84
C GLY A 197 35.75 20.60 -23.85
N SER A 198 35.73 21.90 -24.16
CA SER A 198 36.13 22.95 -23.22
C SER A 198 35.00 23.29 -22.24
N TRP A 199 35.37 23.64 -21.01
CA TRP A 199 34.42 24.16 -20.02
C TRP A 199 34.37 25.68 -20.10
N ALA A 200 33.21 26.23 -20.42
CA ALA A 200 32.98 27.68 -20.44
C ALA A 200 32.37 28.16 -19.13
N SER A 201 32.92 29.24 -18.57
CA SER A 201 32.37 29.90 -17.39
C SER A 201 31.02 30.54 -17.73
N LEU A 202 30.05 30.32 -16.85
CA LEU A 202 28.77 31.02 -16.83
C LEU A 202 28.72 31.98 -15.65
N SER A 203 27.84 32.98 -15.75
CA SER A 203 27.48 33.84 -14.62
C SER A 203 26.35 33.19 -13.84
N LYS A 204 26.22 33.48 -12.54
CA LYS A 204 25.03 33.07 -11.76
C LYS A 204 23.71 33.61 -12.34
N ASN A 205 23.77 34.68 -13.12
CA ASN A 205 22.60 35.26 -13.79
C ASN A 205 22.31 34.62 -15.17
N SER A 206 23.15 33.68 -15.63
CA SER A 206 22.89 32.92 -16.86
C SER A 206 21.69 31.99 -16.68
N PRO A 207 20.88 31.76 -17.72
CA PRO A 207 19.76 30.83 -17.66
C PRO A 207 20.26 29.40 -17.51
N ALA A 208 19.70 28.68 -16.53
CA ALA A 208 19.88 27.24 -16.40
C ALA A 208 18.87 26.51 -17.30
N GLN A 209 19.19 25.30 -17.75
CA GLN A 209 18.36 24.54 -18.67
C GLN A 209 18.02 23.16 -18.10
N ALA A 210 16.78 22.70 -18.31
CA ALA A 210 16.35 21.36 -17.97
C ALA A 210 17.20 20.31 -18.72
N GLY A 211 17.52 19.21 -18.03
CA GLY A 211 18.27 18.08 -18.63
C GLY A 211 19.74 18.36 -18.96
N ARG A 212 20.30 19.53 -18.62
CA ARG A 212 21.72 19.84 -18.81
C ARG A 212 22.49 19.71 -17.49
N ALA A 213 23.71 19.20 -17.56
CA ALA A 213 24.61 19.12 -16.40
C ALA A 213 25.64 20.26 -16.40
N TYR A 214 25.97 20.72 -15.19
CA TYR A 214 26.87 21.85 -14.93
C TYR A 214 27.82 21.50 -13.79
N TRP A 215 29.05 22.02 -13.86
CA TRP A 215 29.88 22.11 -12.67
C TRP A 215 29.50 23.37 -11.90
N ILE A 216 29.02 23.20 -10.68
CA ILE A 216 28.62 24.30 -9.81
C ILE A 216 29.48 24.23 -8.56
N PHE A 217 30.26 25.27 -8.30
CA PHE A 217 30.98 25.40 -7.05
C PHE A 217 30.03 25.87 -5.95
N ASN A 218 30.03 25.20 -4.82
CA ASN A 218 29.36 25.73 -3.64
C ASN A 218 30.40 26.37 -2.71
N ASP A 219 30.37 27.68 -2.56
CA ASP A 219 31.20 28.43 -1.59
C ASP A 219 30.59 28.42 -0.17
N GLY A 220 29.59 27.55 0.08
CA GLY A 220 28.83 27.47 1.32
C GLY A 220 27.67 28.46 1.41
N SER A 221 27.39 29.25 0.36
CA SER A 221 26.34 30.29 0.39
C SER A 221 24.92 29.78 0.10
N PHE A 222 24.76 28.56 -0.39
CA PHE A 222 23.46 27.95 -0.66
C PHE A 222 23.45 26.45 -0.35
N THR A 223 22.26 25.94 -0.03
CA THR A 223 22.03 24.53 0.31
C THR A 223 20.79 23.94 -0.37
N GLN A 224 20.02 24.75 -1.10
CA GLN A 224 18.79 24.31 -1.75
C GLN A 224 19.04 23.80 -3.16
N SER A 225 18.20 22.87 -3.62
CA SER A 225 18.30 22.28 -4.97
C SER A 225 17.41 22.97 -6.01
N GLY A 226 16.57 23.90 -5.55
CA GLY A 226 15.51 24.55 -6.32
C GLY A 226 14.50 25.19 -5.38
N PRO A 227 13.51 25.93 -5.91
CA PRO A 227 12.51 26.59 -5.10
C PRO A 227 11.42 25.62 -4.59
N LEU A 228 11.17 24.51 -5.28
CA LEU A 228 10.20 23.48 -4.91
C LEU A 228 10.91 22.25 -4.32
N ASP A 229 10.44 21.77 -3.17
CA ASP A 229 11.00 20.63 -2.44
C ASP A 229 9.89 19.68 -1.97
N ILE A 230 10.19 18.39 -1.90
CA ILE A 230 9.30 17.33 -1.39
C ILE A 230 10.00 16.57 -0.26
N ASP A 231 9.22 16.02 0.66
CA ASP A 231 9.80 15.20 1.73
C ASP A 231 10.51 13.93 1.24
N SER A 232 11.40 13.42 2.08
CA SER A 232 12.21 12.23 1.77
C SER A 232 11.38 10.97 1.57
N ALA A 233 10.18 10.89 2.16
CA ALA A 233 9.29 9.74 2.04
C ALA A 233 8.70 9.60 0.63
N THR A 234 8.67 10.70 -0.13
CA THR A 234 8.05 10.79 -1.45
C THR A 234 9.07 10.73 -2.59
N LEU A 235 10.37 10.74 -2.29
CA LEU A 235 11.44 10.72 -3.29
C LEU A 235 11.43 9.49 -4.21
N ASN A 236 10.86 8.38 -3.76
CA ASN A 236 10.71 7.13 -4.52
C ASN A 236 9.26 6.89 -4.98
N GLY A 237 8.40 7.91 -4.94
CA GLY A 237 6.99 7.80 -5.31
C GLY A 237 6.03 7.57 -4.15
N ILE A 238 4.75 7.45 -4.49
CA ILE A 238 3.65 7.27 -3.55
C ILE A 238 3.01 5.89 -3.80
N ASN A 239 3.05 5.04 -2.77
CA ASN A 239 2.58 3.66 -2.86
C ASN A 239 1.30 3.46 -2.03
N PHE A 240 0.21 3.12 -2.73
CA PHE A 240 -1.08 2.70 -2.20
C PHE A 240 -1.24 1.18 -2.30
N ARG A 241 -0.28 0.45 -1.73
CA ARG A 241 -0.26 -1.02 -1.58
C ARG A 241 -0.82 -1.44 -0.22
N ASP A 242 -1.00 -2.74 0.01
CA ASP A 242 -1.29 -3.32 1.34
C ASP A 242 -2.48 -2.69 2.07
N SER A 243 -3.57 -2.40 1.36
CA SER A 243 -4.78 -1.81 1.96
C SER A 243 -4.61 -0.37 2.45
N VAL A 244 -3.54 0.35 2.08
CA VAL A 244 -3.34 1.75 2.50
C VAL A 244 -4.30 2.66 1.73
N ALA A 245 -5.26 3.25 2.45
CA ALA A 245 -6.31 4.09 1.86
C ALA A 245 -5.85 5.53 1.57
N THR A 246 -4.97 6.08 2.43
CA THR A 246 -4.45 7.45 2.30
C THR A 246 -2.93 7.51 2.49
N ARG A 247 -2.29 8.49 1.84
CA ARG A 247 -0.88 8.83 2.00
C ARG A 247 -0.77 10.34 2.13
N SER A 248 0.20 10.81 2.90
CA SER A 248 0.48 12.24 2.98
C SER A 248 1.92 12.49 2.58
N PHE A 249 2.15 13.62 1.92
CA PHE A 249 3.48 14.15 1.66
C PHE A 249 3.48 15.66 1.85
N THR A 250 4.66 16.23 2.05
CA THR A 250 4.84 17.66 2.26
C THR A 250 5.49 18.29 1.04
N LEU A 251 4.85 19.33 0.50
CA LEU A 251 5.49 20.28 -0.41
C LEU A 251 6.07 21.43 0.39
N SER A 252 7.26 21.89 0.02
CA SER A 252 7.88 23.05 0.64
C SER A 252 8.34 24.04 -0.40
N ASN A 253 8.09 25.33 -0.15
CA ASN A 253 8.67 26.42 -0.90
C ASN A 253 9.98 26.84 -0.23
N ARG A 254 11.11 26.51 -0.86
CA ARG A 254 12.46 26.93 -0.46
C ARG A 254 12.90 28.23 -1.15
N GLY A 255 12.12 28.73 -2.09
CA GLY A 255 12.41 29.96 -2.82
C GLY A 255 12.09 31.23 -2.04
N GLY A 256 12.57 32.37 -2.57
CA GLY A 256 12.27 33.70 -2.04
C GLY A 256 10.96 34.32 -2.54
N GLN A 257 10.20 33.62 -3.38
CA GLN A 257 8.94 34.07 -4.00
C GLN A 257 7.84 33.03 -3.80
N SER A 258 6.57 33.44 -3.84
CA SER A 258 5.46 32.50 -3.75
C SER A 258 5.45 31.52 -4.94
N LEU A 259 5.11 30.26 -4.66
CA LEU A 259 4.93 29.21 -5.67
C LEU A 259 3.44 29.04 -5.94
N ALA A 260 3.06 29.07 -7.21
CA ALA A 260 1.74 28.62 -7.67
C ALA A 260 1.95 27.38 -8.53
N LEU A 261 1.38 26.25 -8.12
CA LEU A 261 1.60 24.95 -8.75
C LEU A 261 0.32 24.47 -9.42
N SER A 262 0.50 23.81 -10.55
CA SER A 262 -0.50 23.00 -11.23
C SER A 262 -0.15 21.52 -11.10
N THR A 263 -1.15 20.66 -11.24
CA THR A 263 -0.97 19.22 -11.17
C THR A 263 -1.53 18.50 -12.38
N SER A 264 -0.92 17.38 -12.75
CA SER A 264 -1.42 16.50 -13.80
C SER A 264 -1.08 15.04 -13.52
N LEU A 265 -1.78 14.15 -14.20
CA LEU A 265 -1.51 12.70 -14.22
C LEU A 265 -1.23 12.28 -15.66
N SER A 266 -0.24 11.41 -15.88
CA SER A 266 0.04 10.85 -17.22
C SER A 266 -1.12 10.02 -17.77
N ASN A 267 -1.87 9.38 -16.88
CA ASN A 267 -3.06 8.60 -17.17
C ASN A 267 -4.03 8.68 -15.99
N ALA A 268 -5.32 8.45 -16.27
CA ALA A 268 -6.38 8.61 -15.28
C ALA A 268 -6.19 7.62 -14.11
N LEU A 269 -6.06 8.17 -12.90
CA LEU A 269 -6.17 7.41 -11.65
C LEU A 269 -7.30 7.99 -10.80
N PRO A 270 -8.01 7.15 -10.02
CA PRO A 270 -8.98 7.59 -9.03
C PRO A 270 -8.26 8.12 -7.78
N LEU A 271 -7.42 9.14 -7.98
CA LEU A 271 -6.60 9.78 -6.96
C LEU A 271 -7.24 11.13 -6.56
N TYR A 272 -7.42 11.33 -5.27
CA TYR A 272 -8.10 12.48 -4.67
C TYR A 272 -7.22 13.12 -3.61
N TYR A 273 -7.48 14.39 -3.27
CA TYR A 273 -6.80 15.08 -2.18
C TYR A 273 -7.82 15.55 -1.13
N TYR A 274 -7.40 15.64 0.14
CA TYR A 274 -8.25 16.16 1.20
C TYR A 274 -8.30 17.68 1.13
N ALA A 275 -9.51 18.23 0.93
CA ALA A 275 -9.74 19.68 0.82
C ALA A 275 -10.38 20.28 2.09
N GLY A 276 -10.49 19.51 3.17
CA GLY A 276 -11.16 19.91 4.41
C GLY A 276 -12.51 19.20 4.60
N GLU A 277 -13.38 19.82 5.37
CA GLU A 277 -14.75 19.36 5.62
C GLU A 277 -15.75 20.39 5.08
N ASN A 278 -16.93 19.93 4.69
CA ASN A 278 -18.02 20.81 4.30
C ASN A 278 -18.63 21.43 5.57
N ASP A 279 -18.69 22.76 5.61
CA ASP A 279 -19.17 23.52 6.77
C ASP A 279 -20.64 23.22 7.14
N ASP A 280 -21.47 22.78 6.18
CA ASP A 280 -22.90 22.55 6.39
C ASP A 280 -23.19 21.19 7.05
N ASN A 281 -22.39 20.16 6.75
CA ASN A 281 -22.69 18.79 7.14
C ASN A 281 -21.50 18.02 7.76
N GLY A 282 -20.32 18.65 7.86
CA GLY A 282 -19.09 18.05 8.41
C GLY A 282 -18.48 16.95 7.55
N GLU A 283 -18.97 16.73 6.32
CA GLU A 283 -18.45 15.67 5.46
C GLU A 283 -17.08 16.04 4.89
N SER A 284 -16.15 15.09 4.89
CA SER A 284 -14.84 15.28 4.28
C SER A 284 -14.94 15.51 2.77
N LEU A 285 -14.27 16.55 2.28
CA LEU A 285 -14.19 16.91 0.87
C LEU A 285 -12.96 16.28 0.22
N TRP A 286 -13.19 15.50 -0.83
CA TRP A 286 -12.15 14.80 -1.58
C TRP A 286 -12.29 15.05 -3.08
N PRO A 287 -11.85 16.21 -3.59
CA PRO A 287 -11.86 16.48 -5.02
C PRO A 287 -10.79 15.66 -5.74
N SER A 288 -10.99 15.46 -7.05
CA SER A 288 -9.97 14.82 -7.90
C SER A 288 -8.63 15.56 -7.78
N VAL A 289 -7.52 14.81 -7.74
CA VAL A 289 -6.18 15.41 -7.70
C VAL A 289 -5.92 16.34 -8.88
N SER A 290 -6.59 16.16 -10.02
CA SER A 290 -6.49 17.07 -11.18
C SER A 290 -6.99 18.50 -10.90
N GLN A 291 -7.72 18.71 -9.80
CA GLN A 291 -8.18 20.03 -9.35
C GLN A 291 -7.24 20.64 -8.30
N LEU A 292 -6.20 19.93 -7.88
CA LEU A 292 -5.23 20.40 -6.91
C LEU A 292 -4.35 21.49 -7.54
N ALA A 293 -4.41 22.69 -6.97
CA ALA A 293 -3.63 23.85 -7.40
C ALA A 293 -3.03 24.58 -6.17
N PRO A 294 -1.99 23.99 -5.55
CA PRO A 294 -1.44 24.53 -4.31
C PRO A 294 -0.69 25.85 -4.55
N SER A 295 -0.80 26.76 -3.58
CA SER A 295 -0.06 28.02 -3.54
C SER A 295 0.70 28.08 -2.22
N LEU A 296 2.01 28.33 -2.27
CA LEU A 296 2.88 28.35 -1.09
C LEU A 296 3.66 29.67 -1.02
N ALA A 297 3.56 30.39 0.09
CA ALA A 297 4.40 31.54 0.40
C ALA A 297 5.88 31.13 0.59
N PRO A 298 6.83 32.07 0.51
CA PRO A 298 8.24 31.77 0.78
C PRO A 298 8.44 31.11 2.15
N GLY A 299 9.11 29.96 2.19
CA GLY A 299 9.36 29.19 3.42
C GLY A 299 8.17 28.36 3.92
N GLU A 300 7.01 28.42 3.25
CA GLU A 300 5.83 27.64 3.64
C GLU A 300 5.99 26.16 3.27
N GLY A 301 5.47 25.30 4.16
CA GLY A 301 5.27 23.88 3.90
C GLY A 301 3.78 23.54 3.92
N LEU A 302 3.32 22.78 2.93
CA LEU A 302 1.94 22.32 2.80
C LEU A 302 1.91 20.78 2.83
N ALA A 303 1.24 20.23 3.84
CA ALA A 303 0.95 18.80 3.88
C ALA A 303 -0.24 18.49 2.97
N ILE A 304 -0.01 17.66 1.96
CA ILE A 304 -1.04 17.16 1.04
C ILE A 304 -1.36 15.73 1.42
N LYS A 305 -2.62 15.51 1.82
CA LYS A 305 -3.15 14.17 2.05
C LYS A 305 -3.87 13.70 0.79
N LEU A 306 -3.34 12.65 0.19
CA LEU A 306 -3.92 11.95 -0.95
C LEU A 306 -4.68 10.71 -0.51
N GLY A 307 -5.67 10.34 -1.30
CA GLY A 307 -6.41 9.10 -1.12
C GLY A 307 -6.88 8.52 -2.44
N VAL A 308 -7.13 7.22 -2.46
CA VAL A 308 -7.52 6.47 -3.66
C VAL A 308 -8.90 5.86 -3.51
N ASP A 309 -9.77 6.06 -4.50
CA ASP A 309 -10.99 5.26 -4.65
C ASP A 309 -10.68 3.94 -5.37
N ARG A 310 -10.85 2.81 -4.67
CA ARG A 310 -10.60 1.48 -5.21
C ARG A 310 -11.85 0.75 -5.68
N SER A 311 -13.02 1.39 -5.63
CA SER A 311 -14.31 0.78 -5.97
C SER A 311 -14.32 0.09 -7.35
N ASN A 312 -13.52 0.61 -8.30
CA ASN A 312 -13.43 0.13 -9.67
C ASN A 312 -11.98 -0.23 -10.08
N ILE A 313 -11.12 -0.60 -9.13
CA ILE A 313 -9.75 -1.04 -9.39
C ILE A 313 -9.68 -2.56 -9.23
N ASN A 314 -9.67 -3.25 -10.36
CA ASN A 314 -9.60 -4.70 -10.48
C ASN A 314 -8.18 -5.22 -10.77
N GLU A 315 -7.31 -4.36 -11.26
CA GLU A 315 -5.90 -4.64 -11.54
C GLU A 315 -5.02 -3.50 -11.04
N ALA A 316 -3.75 -3.79 -10.85
CA ALA A 316 -2.78 -2.83 -10.37
C ALA A 316 -2.58 -1.71 -11.41
N ARG A 317 -2.56 -0.45 -10.98
CA ARG A 317 -2.45 0.73 -11.84
C ARG A 317 -1.33 1.64 -11.35
N SER A 318 -0.69 2.33 -12.28
CA SER A 318 0.30 3.35 -11.97
C SER A 318 0.04 4.60 -12.82
N SER A 319 0.55 5.74 -12.38
CA SER A 319 0.55 7.00 -13.14
C SER A 319 1.62 7.93 -12.62
N LEU A 320 2.05 8.85 -13.47
CA LEU A 320 3.00 9.87 -13.10
C LEU A 320 2.26 11.13 -12.65
N PHE A 321 2.34 11.41 -11.36
CA PHE A 321 1.81 12.63 -10.78
C PHE A 321 2.83 13.76 -10.92
N THR A 322 2.51 14.75 -11.76
CA THR A 322 3.41 15.85 -12.07
C THR A 322 2.95 17.11 -11.35
N LEU A 323 3.89 17.75 -10.64
CA LEU A 323 3.74 19.06 -10.02
C LEU A 323 4.58 20.04 -10.81
N ARG A 324 3.97 21.12 -11.31
CA ARG A 324 4.66 22.12 -12.12
C ARG A 324 4.26 23.53 -11.74
N GLY A 325 5.24 24.41 -11.56
CA GLY A 325 5.01 25.82 -11.32
C GLY A 325 6.27 26.55 -10.90
N SER A 326 6.27 27.87 -11.11
CA SER A 326 7.43 28.76 -10.87
C SER A 326 8.74 28.20 -11.42
N GLN A 327 8.69 27.72 -12.68
CA GLN A 327 9.82 27.19 -13.45
C GLN A 327 10.46 25.90 -12.90
N ALA A 328 9.86 25.27 -11.89
CA ALA A 328 10.25 23.97 -11.38
C ALA A 328 9.23 22.90 -11.76
N GLU A 329 9.72 21.66 -11.86
CA GLU A 329 8.90 20.49 -12.14
C GLU A 329 9.38 19.30 -11.31
N ILE A 330 8.41 18.54 -10.78
CA ILE A 330 8.64 17.30 -10.05
C ILE A 330 7.69 16.25 -10.59
N HIS A 331 8.22 15.07 -10.88
CA HIS A 331 7.45 13.91 -11.30
C HIS A 331 7.47 12.85 -10.21
N ILE A 332 6.30 12.48 -9.69
CA ILE A 332 6.15 11.53 -8.59
C ILE A 332 5.44 10.29 -9.14
N PRO A 333 6.10 9.12 -9.19
CA PRO A 333 5.43 7.89 -9.59
C PRO A 333 4.41 7.49 -8.51
N VAL A 334 3.17 7.19 -8.93
CA VAL A 334 2.09 6.75 -8.05
C VAL A 334 1.69 5.33 -8.43
N TYR A 335 1.62 4.44 -7.43
CA TYR A 335 1.24 3.05 -7.60
C TYR A 335 0.01 2.73 -6.76
N ILE A 336 -0.96 2.06 -7.37
CA ILE A 336 -2.22 1.67 -6.76
C ILE A 336 -2.46 0.19 -7.02
N GLU A 337 -2.68 -0.56 -5.96
CA GLU A 337 -3.17 -1.94 -6.06
C GLU A 337 -4.68 -2.01 -5.86
N PRO A 338 -5.35 -3.02 -6.43
CA PRO A 338 -6.74 -3.36 -6.11
C PRO A 338 -6.94 -3.46 -4.60
N SER A 339 -8.18 -3.24 -4.15
CA SER A 339 -8.51 -3.60 -2.78
C SER A 339 -8.26 -5.09 -2.62
N PRO A 340 -7.56 -5.54 -1.56
CA PRO A 340 -7.50 -6.96 -1.28
C PRO A 340 -8.93 -7.50 -1.11
N PRO A 341 -9.17 -8.78 -1.45
CA PRO A 341 -10.48 -9.39 -1.30
C PRO A 341 -11.04 -9.13 0.09
N ALA A 342 -12.33 -8.81 0.21
CA ALA A 342 -12.94 -8.41 1.48
C ALA A 342 -13.11 -9.57 2.48
N TYR A 343 -12.96 -10.83 2.06
CA TYR A 343 -13.09 -11.99 2.95
C TYR A 343 -12.07 -11.96 4.11
N GLY A 344 -12.42 -12.61 5.21
CA GLY A 344 -11.58 -12.68 6.39
C GLY A 344 -12.31 -12.75 7.72
N LEU A 345 -11.51 -12.81 8.79
CA LEU A 345 -11.96 -12.69 10.17
C LEU A 345 -12.00 -11.21 10.58
N TYR A 346 -13.17 -10.75 10.96
CA TYR A 346 -13.45 -9.42 11.49
C TYR A 346 -13.67 -9.48 13.00
N VAL A 347 -12.91 -8.67 13.74
CA VAL A 347 -12.95 -8.60 15.19
C VAL A 347 -13.19 -7.16 15.59
N GLY A 348 -14.10 -6.95 16.54
CA GLY A 348 -14.33 -5.63 17.07
C GLY A 348 -15.31 -5.66 18.22
N SER A 349 -16.15 -4.64 18.33
CA SER A 349 -17.09 -4.51 19.43
C SER A 349 -18.41 -3.90 19.01
N VAL A 350 -19.47 -4.33 19.70
CA VAL A 350 -20.74 -3.60 19.78
C VAL A 350 -20.70 -2.73 21.03
N THR A 351 -21.26 -1.53 20.96
CA THR A 351 -21.54 -0.66 22.10
C THR A 351 -23.03 -0.37 22.15
N LEU A 352 -23.72 -0.96 23.13
CA LEU A 352 -25.14 -0.76 23.37
C LEU A 352 -25.39 0.58 24.05
N ARG A 353 -26.29 1.36 23.46
CA ARG A 353 -26.61 2.73 23.90
C ARG A 353 -28.09 2.89 24.28
N GLU A 354 -28.96 1.99 23.84
CA GLU A 354 -30.39 2.08 24.14
C GLU A 354 -31.01 0.72 24.48
N VAL A 355 -32.02 0.75 25.34
CA VAL A 355 -32.83 -0.42 25.74
C VAL A 355 -34.29 -0.01 25.92
N SER A 356 -35.22 -0.90 25.57
CA SER A 356 -36.64 -0.70 25.86
C SER A 356 -36.98 -1.02 27.33
N GLN A 357 -37.99 -0.35 27.86
CA GLN A 357 -38.49 -0.63 29.20
C GLN A 357 -39.65 -1.63 29.13
N ALA A 358 -39.41 -2.89 29.47
CA ALA A 358 -40.39 -3.97 29.28
C ALA A 358 -41.72 -3.78 30.05
N ASN A 359 -41.75 -2.93 31.08
CA ASN A 359 -42.94 -2.60 31.87
C ASN A 359 -43.55 -1.22 31.56
N ALA A 360 -42.97 -0.46 30.62
CA ALA A 360 -43.56 0.79 30.17
C ALA A 360 -44.83 0.54 29.33
N GLU A 361 -45.64 1.59 29.18
CA GLU A 361 -46.82 1.59 28.31
C GLU A 361 -46.40 1.32 26.85
N ASP A 362 -45.35 1.99 26.40
CA ASP A 362 -44.59 1.64 25.20
C ASP A 362 -43.37 0.78 25.58
N ALA A 363 -43.47 -0.53 25.35
CA ALA A 363 -42.41 -1.49 25.66
C ALA A 363 -41.47 -1.79 24.46
N ILE A 364 -41.69 -1.11 23.32
CA ILE A 364 -40.95 -1.37 22.08
C ILE A 364 -39.89 -0.28 21.87
N THR A 365 -40.26 0.98 22.04
CA THR A 365 -39.33 2.09 21.82
C THR A 365 -38.15 2.03 22.79
N THR A 366 -36.94 2.03 22.23
CA THR A 366 -35.70 2.06 22.98
C THR A 366 -35.44 3.45 23.56
N THR A 367 -34.81 3.51 24.72
CA THR A 367 -34.40 4.76 25.38
C THR A 367 -32.92 4.68 25.78
N PRO A 368 -32.20 5.82 25.80
CA PRO A 368 -30.78 5.83 26.16
C PRO A 368 -30.51 5.24 27.54
N VAL A 369 -29.43 4.45 27.64
CA VAL A 369 -28.95 3.90 28.92
C VAL A 369 -28.09 4.91 29.67
N ALA A 370 -28.06 4.82 31.00
CA ALA A 370 -27.21 5.68 31.83
C ALA A 370 -25.71 5.34 31.73
N SER A 371 -25.38 4.11 31.32
CA SER A 371 -24.01 3.64 31.07
C SER A 371 -24.04 2.66 29.91
N GLU A 372 -23.16 2.85 28.95
CA GLU A 372 -23.03 1.98 27.78
C GLU A 372 -22.49 0.60 28.19
N LEU A 373 -22.89 -0.44 27.45
CA LEU A 373 -22.36 -1.80 27.56
C LEU A 373 -21.65 -2.15 26.27
N SER A 374 -20.35 -2.46 26.34
CA SER A 374 -19.58 -2.90 25.18
C SER A 374 -19.18 -4.37 25.28
N PHE A 375 -19.23 -5.09 24.16
CA PHE A 375 -18.81 -6.49 24.09
C PHE A 375 -18.16 -6.81 22.75
N ARG A 376 -17.32 -7.85 22.74
CA ARG A 376 -16.60 -8.29 21.54
C ARG A 376 -17.54 -8.94 20.53
N LEU A 377 -17.40 -8.55 19.26
CA LEU A 377 -18.06 -9.16 18.11
C LEU A 377 -17.00 -9.86 17.23
N LEU A 378 -17.34 -11.06 16.76
CA LEU A 378 -16.51 -11.85 15.86
C LEU A 378 -17.37 -12.23 14.65
N LEU A 379 -17.01 -11.74 13.48
CA LEU A 379 -17.67 -12.10 12.22
C LEU A 379 -16.63 -12.68 11.26
N HIS A 380 -17.03 -13.65 10.44
CA HIS A 380 -16.22 -14.14 9.34
C HIS A 380 -16.97 -13.97 8.03
N TYR A 381 -16.32 -13.32 7.07
CA TYR A 381 -16.85 -13.08 5.74
C TYR A 381 -16.10 -13.97 4.75
N ALA A 382 -16.80 -14.87 4.08
CA ALA A 382 -16.23 -15.82 3.14
C ALA A 382 -16.16 -15.25 1.72
N ALA A 383 -15.35 -15.86 0.85
CA ALA A 383 -15.17 -15.41 -0.54
C ALA A 383 -16.46 -15.52 -1.38
N ASP A 384 -17.40 -16.37 -0.98
CA ASP A 384 -18.72 -16.53 -1.60
C ASP A 384 -19.74 -15.44 -1.18
N GLY A 385 -19.35 -14.54 -0.28
CA GLY A 385 -20.21 -13.48 0.27
C GLY A 385 -20.99 -13.88 1.53
N SER A 386 -20.82 -15.10 2.03
CA SER A 386 -21.46 -15.54 3.28
C SER A 386 -20.82 -14.85 4.49
N LEU A 387 -21.65 -14.27 5.36
CA LEU A 387 -21.21 -13.71 6.63
C LEU A 387 -21.66 -14.64 7.76
N SER A 388 -20.77 -14.95 8.71
CA SER A 388 -21.06 -15.79 9.86
C SER A 388 -20.70 -15.11 11.17
N LEU A 389 -21.59 -15.17 12.15
CA LEU A 389 -21.30 -14.86 13.54
C LEU A 389 -20.55 -16.01 14.20
N LEU A 390 -19.46 -15.68 14.90
CA LEU A 390 -18.63 -16.65 15.57
C LEU A 390 -18.74 -16.51 17.09
N LYS A 391 -18.94 -17.64 17.78
CA LYS A 391 -18.77 -17.69 19.25
C LYS A 391 -17.30 -17.72 19.62
N THR A 392 -16.52 -18.54 18.94
CA THR A 392 -15.09 -18.75 19.19
C THR A 392 -14.40 -19.17 17.91
N VAL A 393 -13.18 -18.67 17.71
CA VAL A 393 -12.28 -19.05 16.61
C VAL A 393 -10.86 -19.21 17.14
N TYR A 394 -10.15 -20.17 16.57
CA TYR A 394 -8.76 -20.49 16.85
C TYR A 394 -7.94 -20.18 15.59
N MET A 395 -6.89 -19.37 15.74
CA MET A 395 -5.88 -19.18 14.71
C MET A 395 -4.76 -20.19 14.95
N MET A 396 -4.64 -21.12 14.01
CA MET A 396 -3.70 -22.25 14.02
C MET A 396 -2.88 -22.21 12.72
N ALA A 397 -1.98 -23.17 12.52
CA ALA A 397 -1.23 -23.33 11.28
C ALA A 397 -1.49 -24.70 10.66
N GLN A 398 -1.38 -24.82 9.34
CA GLN A 398 -1.34 -26.13 8.70
C GLN A 398 -0.13 -26.94 9.18
N LYS A 399 -0.30 -28.25 9.27
CA LYS A 399 0.83 -29.17 9.46
C LYS A 399 1.36 -29.52 8.09
N GLY A 400 2.63 -29.20 7.83
CA GLY A 400 3.31 -29.70 6.64
C GLY A 400 3.63 -31.20 6.75
N SER A 401 3.93 -31.82 5.62
CA SER A 401 4.43 -33.20 5.57
C SER A 401 5.70 -33.34 6.42
N PRO A 402 5.83 -34.38 7.26
CA PRO A 402 7.05 -34.63 8.01
C PRO A 402 8.25 -34.69 7.06
N ASP A 403 9.28 -33.91 7.35
CA ASP A 403 10.54 -34.05 6.62
C ASP A 403 11.05 -35.49 6.77
N PRO A 404 11.39 -36.19 5.67
CA PRO A 404 11.68 -37.63 5.70
C PRO A 404 12.97 -37.98 6.47
N VAL A 405 13.80 -36.98 6.81
CA VAL A 405 15.07 -37.18 7.52
C VAL A 405 14.93 -36.87 9.01
N SER A 406 14.30 -35.74 9.35
CA SER A 406 14.15 -35.26 10.72
C SER A 406 12.83 -35.68 11.39
N GLY A 407 11.83 -36.08 10.61
CA GLY A 407 10.47 -36.38 11.08
C GLY A 407 9.71 -35.14 11.56
N ILE A 408 10.25 -33.94 11.36
CA ILE A 408 9.63 -32.68 11.78
C ILE A 408 8.72 -32.18 10.66
N SER A 409 7.45 -31.96 10.98
CA SER A 409 6.50 -31.28 10.08
C SER A 409 6.79 -29.77 10.06
N PRO A 410 7.05 -29.16 8.88
CA PRO A 410 7.14 -27.71 8.78
C PRO A 410 5.78 -27.08 9.11
N ILE A 411 5.81 -25.85 9.62
CA ILE A 411 4.61 -25.07 9.90
C ILE A 411 4.15 -24.47 8.57
N GLY A 412 2.92 -24.79 8.15
CA GLY A 412 2.30 -24.25 6.94
C GLY A 412 1.52 -22.97 7.21
N ASP A 413 0.61 -22.64 6.29
CA ASP A 413 -0.15 -21.39 6.32
C ASP A 413 -1.07 -21.28 7.56
N THR A 414 -1.38 -20.04 7.96
CA THR A 414 -2.34 -19.79 9.04
C THR A 414 -3.72 -20.26 8.61
N VAL A 415 -4.48 -20.84 9.54
CA VAL A 415 -5.85 -21.33 9.34
C VAL A 415 -6.76 -20.87 10.46
N LEU A 416 -8.05 -20.76 10.15
CA LEU A 416 -9.11 -20.45 11.11
C LEU A 416 -9.90 -21.74 11.44
N VAL A 417 -9.98 -22.07 12.71
CA VAL A 417 -10.68 -23.27 13.20
C VAL A 417 -11.73 -22.86 14.21
N THR A 418 -12.95 -23.34 14.06
CA THR A 418 -14.06 -23.10 14.98
C THR A 418 -14.63 -24.41 15.55
N ASP A 419 -14.33 -25.55 14.91
CA ASP A 419 -14.55 -26.89 15.44
C ASP A 419 -13.41 -27.31 16.37
N GLU A 420 -13.67 -27.25 17.67
CA GLU A 420 -12.71 -27.59 18.72
C GLU A 420 -12.23 -29.04 18.64
N THR A 421 -13.03 -29.94 18.07
CA THR A 421 -12.67 -31.36 17.94
C THR A 421 -11.55 -31.57 16.92
N ARG A 422 -11.35 -30.62 16.00
CA ARG A 422 -10.36 -30.65 14.93
C ARG A 422 -9.06 -29.89 15.25
N LEU A 423 -8.95 -29.27 16.43
CA LEU A 423 -7.73 -28.55 16.80
C LEU A 423 -6.47 -29.43 16.77
N GLY A 424 -6.64 -30.74 17.02
CA GLY A 424 -5.56 -31.72 16.93
C GLY A 424 -5.02 -31.94 15.51
N ASP A 425 -5.75 -31.54 14.48
CA ASP A 425 -5.35 -31.69 13.08
C ASP A 425 -4.32 -30.62 12.66
N PHE A 426 -4.23 -29.52 13.41
CA PHE A 426 -3.44 -28.34 13.05
C PHE A 426 -2.21 -28.14 13.95
N ALA A 427 -1.24 -27.40 13.45
CA ALA A 427 -0.05 -26.96 14.18
C ALA A 427 -0.32 -25.64 14.91
N THR A 428 0.57 -25.30 15.85
CA THR A 428 0.51 -24.05 16.61
C THR A 428 1.30 -22.95 15.91
N VAL A 429 0.78 -21.73 15.85
CA VAL A 429 1.39 -20.58 15.14
C VAL A 429 2.56 -19.92 15.86
N GLN A 430 2.76 -20.19 17.14
CA GLN A 430 3.85 -19.63 17.92
C GLN A 430 4.40 -20.63 18.94
N GLN A 431 5.63 -20.44 19.40
CA GLN A 431 6.13 -21.06 20.62
C GLN A 431 6.28 -20.04 21.74
N ALA A 432 5.81 -20.37 22.95
CA ALA A 432 6.06 -19.58 24.15
C ALA A 432 6.37 -20.53 25.32
N GLY A 433 7.53 -20.32 25.96
CA GLY A 433 8.02 -21.20 27.03
C GLY A 433 8.34 -22.63 26.57
N GLY A 434 8.68 -22.83 25.29
CA GLY A 434 8.92 -24.16 24.70
C GLY A 434 7.65 -24.96 24.41
N VAL A 435 6.46 -24.36 24.59
CA VAL A 435 5.16 -24.97 24.28
C VAL A 435 4.58 -24.25 23.06
N GLY A 436 4.12 -25.01 22.07
CA GLY A 436 3.38 -24.48 20.93
C GLY A 436 2.04 -23.88 21.37
N GLN A 437 1.70 -22.69 20.88
CA GLN A 437 0.43 -22.00 21.17
C GLN A 437 -0.28 -21.55 19.88
N GLY A 438 -1.58 -21.76 19.85
CA GLY A 438 -2.51 -21.08 18.93
C GLY A 438 -3.18 -19.90 19.61
N TYR A 439 -3.81 -19.01 18.84
CA TYR A 439 -4.58 -17.90 19.40
C TYR A 439 -6.06 -18.25 19.44
N ARG A 440 -6.69 -18.12 20.61
CA ARG A 440 -8.15 -18.24 20.76
C ARG A 440 -8.78 -16.86 20.90
N LEU A 441 -9.78 -16.59 20.08
CA LEU A 441 -10.66 -15.44 20.20
C LEU A 441 -12.07 -15.91 20.50
N SER A 442 -12.72 -15.30 21.49
CA SER A 442 -14.10 -15.61 21.87
C SER A 442 -14.91 -14.34 22.10
N SER A 443 -16.20 -14.39 21.77
CA SER A 443 -17.18 -13.38 22.19
C SER A 443 -17.86 -13.83 23.50
N PRO A 444 -18.04 -12.93 24.48
CA PRO A 444 -18.60 -13.30 25.78
C PRO A 444 -20.13 -13.41 25.79
N VAL A 445 -20.82 -12.82 24.81
CA VAL A 445 -22.28 -12.65 24.83
C VAL A 445 -23.04 -13.60 23.92
N PHE A 446 -22.36 -14.29 22.99
CA PHE A 446 -23.02 -15.24 22.09
C PHE A 446 -22.76 -16.65 22.54
N ASP A 447 -23.84 -17.36 22.90
CA ASP A 447 -23.77 -18.78 23.21
C ASP A 447 -24.78 -19.56 22.36
N PHE A 448 -24.26 -20.57 21.68
CA PHE A 448 -25.02 -21.49 20.86
C PHE A 448 -24.23 -22.80 20.70
N SER A 449 -24.95 -23.90 20.50
CA SER A 449 -24.42 -25.26 20.52
C SER A 449 -24.09 -25.83 19.14
N ALA A 450 -24.07 -25.01 18.09
CA ALA A 450 -23.65 -25.45 16.76
C ALA A 450 -22.29 -26.16 16.82
N SER A 451 -22.14 -27.24 16.04
CA SER A 451 -20.92 -28.08 16.04
C SER A 451 -19.68 -27.25 15.77
N HIS A 452 -19.75 -26.33 14.81
CA HIS A 452 -18.63 -25.49 14.39
C HIS A 452 -18.64 -24.10 15.00
N LYS A 453 -19.44 -23.82 16.05
CA LYS A 453 -19.45 -22.49 16.72
C LYS A 453 -19.66 -21.29 15.77
N THR A 454 -20.36 -21.53 14.66
CA THR A 454 -20.78 -20.53 13.68
C THR A 454 -22.31 -20.46 13.55
N LEU A 455 -22.84 -19.27 13.26
CA LEU A 455 -24.20 -19.04 12.78
C LEU A 455 -24.12 -18.16 11.53
N VAL A 456 -24.69 -18.62 10.43
CA VAL A 456 -24.68 -17.88 9.15
C VAL A 456 -25.74 -16.79 9.18
N CYS A 457 -25.42 -15.62 8.65
CA CYS A 457 -26.36 -14.53 8.44
C CYS A 457 -27.39 -14.89 7.37
N ASP A 458 -28.65 -14.52 7.62
CA ASP A 458 -29.68 -14.50 6.60
C ASP A 458 -29.63 -13.16 5.84
N GLY A 459 -29.55 -13.23 4.50
CA GLY A 459 -29.57 -12.07 3.59
C GLY A 459 -28.38 -11.99 2.62
N ALA A 460 -28.49 -11.13 1.61
CA ALA A 460 -27.36 -10.78 0.75
C ALA A 460 -26.48 -9.75 1.48
N VAL A 461 -25.38 -10.20 2.07
CA VAL A 461 -24.54 -9.35 2.91
C VAL A 461 -23.44 -8.69 2.10
N VAL A 462 -23.38 -7.36 2.17
CA VAL A 462 -22.26 -6.54 1.74
C VAL A 462 -21.75 -5.80 2.97
N LEU A 463 -20.48 -6.01 3.36
CA LEU A 463 -19.87 -5.40 4.56
C LEU A 463 -19.89 -3.86 4.57
N HIS A 464 -20.30 -3.23 3.46
CA HIS A 464 -20.39 -1.79 3.26
C HIS A 464 -21.75 -1.41 2.67
N GLY A 465 -22.83 -1.61 3.44
CA GLY A 465 -24.18 -1.15 3.08
C GLY A 465 -25.27 -2.22 3.11
N GLY A 466 -24.92 -3.48 3.36
CA GLY A 466 -25.88 -4.57 3.53
C GLY A 466 -26.45 -4.67 4.94
N GLU A 467 -27.34 -5.64 5.12
CA GLU A 467 -27.91 -6.00 6.42
C GLU A 467 -27.74 -7.51 6.65
N CYS A 468 -27.39 -7.90 7.87
CA CYS A 468 -27.32 -9.29 8.29
C CYS A 468 -28.30 -9.53 9.44
N HIS A 469 -29.13 -10.58 9.32
CA HIS A 469 -30.00 -11.05 10.39
C HIS A 469 -29.54 -12.41 10.92
N ILE A 470 -29.59 -12.61 12.24
CA ILE A 470 -29.24 -13.88 12.88
C ILE A 470 -30.25 -14.19 13.98
N ASP A 471 -30.89 -15.35 13.87
CA ASP A 471 -31.67 -15.93 14.95
C ASP A 471 -30.79 -16.86 15.80
N LEU A 472 -30.60 -16.50 17.06
CA LEU A 472 -29.86 -17.28 18.05
C LEU A 472 -30.84 -17.83 19.09
N THR A 473 -30.86 -19.16 19.25
CA THR A 473 -31.64 -19.82 20.31
C THR A 473 -30.73 -20.39 21.38
N LEU A 474 -30.90 -19.92 22.62
CA LEU A 474 -30.34 -20.56 23.81
C LEU A 474 -31.39 -21.50 24.37
N ALA A 475 -31.22 -22.79 24.05
CA ALA A 475 -32.19 -23.82 24.43
C ALA A 475 -32.35 -23.94 25.96
N GLU A 476 -33.54 -24.32 26.41
CA GLU A 476 -33.88 -24.54 27.82
C GLU A 476 -32.93 -25.52 28.54
N ASN A 477 -32.37 -26.47 27.78
CA ASN A 477 -31.44 -27.47 28.27
C ASN A 477 -29.97 -27.06 28.11
N SER A 478 -29.68 -25.82 27.74
CA SER A 478 -28.30 -25.33 27.63
C SER A 478 -27.61 -25.33 29.00
N PRO A 479 -26.32 -25.73 29.09
CA PRO A 479 -25.55 -25.64 30.33
C PRO A 479 -25.32 -24.20 30.82
N THR A 480 -25.42 -23.22 29.93
CA THR A 480 -25.18 -21.79 30.19
C THR A 480 -26.47 -20.98 30.27
N HIS A 481 -27.62 -21.65 30.31
CA HIS A 481 -28.91 -20.99 30.41
C HIS A 481 -29.01 -20.21 31.74
N PRO A 482 -29.25 -18.88 31.73
CA PRO A 482 -29.16 -18.05 32.94
C PRO A 482 -30.23 -18.37 33.98
N MET A 483 -31.35 -18.98 33.58
CA MET A 483 -32.41 -19.42 34.50
C MET A 483 -32.30 -20.89 34.92
N ARG A 484 -31.23 -21.59 34.51
CA ARG A 484 -31.01 -22.99 34.86
C ARG A 484 -29.98 -23.10 35.98
N HIS A 485 -30.39 -23.69 37.09
CA HIS A 485 -29.56 -23.91 38.26
C HIS A 485 -29.61 -25.39 38.64
N GLN A 486 -28.49 -26.10 38.44
CA GLN A 486 -28.39 -27.55 38.65
C GLN A 486 -28.89 -28.03 40.03
N TYR A 487 -28.78 -27.19 41.06
CA TYR A 487 -29.08 -27.55 42.44
C TYR A 487 -30.31 -26.83 43.01
N HIS A 488 -31.03 -26.04 42.21
CA HIS A 488 -32.23 -25.35 42.67
C HIS A 488 -33.49 -26.10 42.22
N PRO A 489 -34.32 -26.63 43.15
CA PRO A 489 -35.46 -27.52 42.81
C PRO A 489 -36.54 -26.95 41.89
N ASN A 490 -36.58 -25.63 41.69
CA ASN A 490 -37.55 -24.96 40.82
C ASN A 490 -36.93 -24.42 39.52
N HIS A 491 -35.66 -24.74 39.25
CA HIS A 491 -34.89 -24.25 38.10
C HIS A 491 -33.89 -25.31 37.60
N ASP A 492 -34.12 -26.58 37.88
CA ASP A 492 -33.24 -27.68 37.46
C ASP A 492 -33.76 -28.40 36.20
N GLY A 493 -34.95 -28.03 35.73
CA GLY A 493 -35.61 -28.62 34.57
C GLY A 493 -36.22 -29.99 34.87
N LYS A 494 -36.49 -30.28 36.14
CA LYS A 494 -37.11 -31.52 36.60
C LYS A 494 -38.46 -31.24 37.22
N LEU A 495 -39.23 -32.30 37.41
CA LEU A 495 -40.42 -32.29 38.26
C LEU A 495 -39.98 -32.31 39.73
N PRO A 496 -40.85 -31.95 40.68
CA PRO A 496 -40.52 -31.97 42.12
C PRO A 496 -40.04 -33.33 42.66
N ASN A 497 -40.30 -34.43 41.93
CA ASN A 497 -39.83 -35.77 42.24
C ASN A 497 -38.45 -36.11 41.60
N GLY A 498 -37.77 -35.12 41.02
CA GLY A 498 -36.46 -35.25 40.39
C GLY A 498 -36.45 -35.91 39.01
N GLN A 499 -37.62 -36.22 38.42
CA GLN A 499 -37.70 -36.76 37.06
C GLN A 499 -37.62 -35.64 36.02
N PRO A 500 -37.06 -35.87 34.82
CA PRO A 500 -37.08 -34.87 33.75
C PRO A 500 -38.51 -34.42 33.42
N GLN A 501 -38.70 -33.13 33.12
CA GLN A 501 -39.99 -32.63 32.65
C GLN A 501 -40.35 -33.25 31.29
N PRO A 502 -41.59 -33.75 31.08
CA PRO A 502 -41.99 -34.31 29.80
C PRO A 502 -42.15 -33.19 28.76
N ALA A 503 -41.82 -33.45 27.49
CA ALA A 503 -41.96 -32.48 26.40
C ALA A 503 -43.41 -31.94 26.24
N SER A 504 -44.40 -32.75 26.62
CA SER A 504 -45.83 -32.42 26.60
C SER A 504 -46.30 -31.51 27.73
N LEU A 505 -45.41 -31.11 28.65
CA LEU A 505 -45.75 -30.20 29.73
C LEU A 505 -46.21 -28.85 29.16
N GLU A 506 -47.32 -28.32 29.67
CA GLU A 506 -47.84 -27.02 29.24
C GLU A 506 -46.80 -25.93 29.52
N ALA A 507 -46.62 -24.98 28.60
CA ALA A 507 -45.52 -24.02 28.64
C ALA A 507 -45.46 -23.20 29.94
N TYR A 508 -46.60 -22.87 30.55
CA TYR A 508 -46.63 -22.12 31.83
C TYR A 508 -46.23 -22.95 33.07
N LYS A 509 -46.15 -24.28 32.93
CA LYS A 509 -45.66 -25.21 33.96
C LYS A 509 -44.18 -25.52 33.80
N ARG A 510 -43.55 -25.13 32.69
CA ARG A 510 -42.11 -25.27 32.50
C ARG A 510 -41.39 -24.25 33.38
N GLU A 511 -40.30 -24.70 34.00
CA GLU A 511 -39.45 -23.86 34.86
C GLU A 511 -38.45 -23.04 34.06
N ILE A 512 -38.10 -23.55 32.88
CA ILE A 512 -37.11 -23.01 31.97
C ILE A 512 -37.71 -23.11 30.57
N TRP A 513 -37.42 -22.16 29.71
CA TRP A 513 -37.87 -22.13 28.32
C TRP A 513 -36.77 -21.50 27.47
N ASP A 514 -36.86 -21.66 26.16
CA ASP A 514 -35.87 -21.13 25.24
C ASP A 514 -35.79 -19.59 25.31
N ILE A 515 -34.58 -19.07 25.28
CA ILE A 515 -34.33 -17.65 25.03
C ILE A 515 -34.00 -17.50 23.55
N GLN A 516 -34.85 -16.76 22.83
CA GLN A 516 -34.65 -16.45 21.42
C GLN A 516 -34.13 -15.03 21.29
N ARG A 517 -33.08 -14.84 20.50
CA ARG A 517 -32.42 -13.56 20.27
C ARG A 517 -32.38 -13.34 18.76
N GLN A 518 -32.98 -12.25 18.31
CA GLN A 518 -32.96 -11.84 16.90
C GLN A 518 -31.99 -10.67 16.78
N LEU A 519 -30.87 -10.89 16.12
CA LEU A 519 -29.80 -9.91 15.94
C LEU A 519 -29.90 -9.31 14.53
N SER A 520 -29.78 -7.99 14.41
CA SER A 520 -29.58 -7.32 13.11
C SER A 520 -28.32 -6.44 13.15
N PHE A 521 -27.54 -6.55 12.08
CA PHE A 521 -26.36 -5.73 11.80
C PHE A 521 -26.59 -4.96 10.50
N GLN A 522 -26.80 -3.65 10.61
CA GLN A 522 -26.96 -2.77 9.46
C GLN A 522 -25.63 -2.07 9.16
N PHE A 523 -24.95 -2.48 8.09
CA PHE A 523 -23.64 -1.94 7.73
C PHE A 523 -23.75 -0.55 7.10
N THR A 524 -22.88 0.37 7.51
CA THR A 524 -22.78 1.69 6.89
C THR A 524 -22.15 1.57 5.49
N PRO A 525 -22.73 2.19 4.46
CA PRO A 525 -22.12 2.26 3.13
C PRO A 525 -20.75 2.95 3.15
N GLN A 526 -19.81 2.47 2.33
CA GLN A 526 -18.65 3.27 1.92
C GLN A 526 -19.08 4.17 0.75
N ASN A 527 -18.94 5.49 0.90
CA ASN A 527 -19.31 6.47 -0.12
C ASN A 527 -18.21 7.52 -0.27
N ASN A 528 -18.36 8.43 -1.24
CA ASN A 528 -17.35 9.44 -1.53
C ASN A 528 -17.08 10.43 -0.38
N SER A 529 -18.03 10.62 0.55
CA SER A 529 -17.84 11.41 1.77
C SER A 529 -17.08 10.67 2.88
N ASN A 530 -16.84 9.36 2.70
CA ASN A 530 -16.08 8.47 3.58
C ASN A 530 -15.14 7.54 2.78
N LEU A 531 -14.47 8.04 1.72
CA LEU A 531 -13.58 7.26 0.84
C LEU A 531 -12.50 6.44 1.59
N PHE A 532 -12.31 6.67 2.89
CA PHE A 532 -11.18 6.17 3.66
C PHE A 532 -11.57 5.60 5.03
N VAL A 533 -12.66 4.84 5.09
CA VAL A 533 -12.71 3.74 6.08
C VAL A 533 -11.49 2.86 5.78
N PRO A 534 -10.56 2.63 6.73
CA PRO A 534 -9.40 1.77 6.49
C PRO A 534 -9.87 0.47 5.84
N LEU A 535 -9.22 0.06 4.76
CA LEU A 535 -9.58 -1.17 4.06
C LEU A 535 -9.48 -2.33 5.06
N GLY A 536 -10.61 -3.03 5.26
CA GLY A 536 -10.75 -4.02 6.33
C GLY A 536 -11.49 -3.54 7.58
N GLN A 537 -11.95 -2.29 7.67
CA GLN A 537 -12.85 -1.85 8.74
C GLN A 537 -14.31 -1.86 8.25
N ALA A 538 -15.21 -2.42 9.05
CA ALA A 538 -16.65 -2.37 8.84
C ALA A 538 -17.33 -1.76 10.07
N ARG A 539 -18.36 -0.95 9.88
CA ARG A 539 -19.11 -0.33 10.97
C ARG A 539 -20.59 -0.31 10.64
N GLY A 540 -21.41 -0.10 11.64
CA GLY A 540 -22.84 -0.05 11.44
C GLY A 540 -23.63 0.03 12.72
N GLU A 541 -24.93 -0.10 12.57
CA GLU A 541 -25.87 -0.13 13.67
C GLU A 541 -26.15 -1.58 14.06
N PHE A 542 -26.16 -1.85 15.37
CA PHE A 542 -26.58 -3.11 15.94
C PHE A 542 -27.97 -2.95 16.58
N SER A 543 -28.88 -3.86 16.26
CA SER A 543 -30.14 -3.99 16.99
C SER A 543 -30.39 -5.44 17.39
N GLU A 544 -31.09 -5.62 18.50
CA GLU A 544 -31.41 -6.95 19.00
C GLU A 544 -32.79 -6.99 19.68
N ILE A 545 -33.52 -8.09 19.46
CA ILE A 545 -34.77 -8.41 20.15
C ILE A 545 -34.58 -9.69 20.95
N ILE A 546 -34.83 -9.64 22.26
CA ILE A 546 -34.72 -10.78 23.17
C ILE A 546 -36.11 -11.24 23.63
N HIS A 547 -36.44 -12.49 23.35
CA HIS A 547 -37.61 -13.19 23.84
C HIS A 547 -37.22 -14.19 24.95
N GLY A 548 -38.14 -14.48 25.86
CA GLY A 548 -37.94 -15.47 26.92
C GLY A 548 -37.25 -14.92 28.19
N MET A 549 -36.54 -13.80 28.13
CA MET A 549 -36.03 -13.16 29.37
C MET A 549 -37.12 -12.44 30.18
N HIS A 550 -38.20 -12.03 29.51
CA HIS A 550 -39.34 -11.37 30.10
C HIS A 550 -40.63 -11.74 29.33
N LYS A 551 -41.81 -11.46 29.92
CA LYS A 551 -43.12 -11.72 29.29
C LYS A 551 -43.35 -10.91 28.01
N LYS A 552 -42.73 -9.73 27.94
CA LYS A 552 -42.64 -8.90 26.73
C LYS A 552 -41.20 -8.95 26.20
N PRO A 553 -40.99 -8.86 24.88
CA PRO A 553 -39.65 -8.79 24.31
C PRO A 553 -38.89 -7.56 24.81
N ILE A 554 -37.56 -7.66 24.85
CA ILE A 554 -36.65 -6.57 25.17
C ILE A 554 -35.95 -6.14 23.88
N TYR A 555 -35.96 -4.85 23.58
CA TYR A 555 -35.34 -4.28 22.39
C TYR A 555 -34.06 -3.55 22.78
N LEU A 556 -33.01 -3.72 21.99
CA LEU A 556 -31.69 -3.14 22.20
C LEU A 556 -31.20 -2.45 20.93
N ARG A 557 -30.46 -1.36 21.09
CA ARG A 557 -29.82 -0.62 19.99
C ARG A 557 -28.43 -0.14 20.39
N GLY A 558 -27.52 -0.11 19.42
CA GLY A 558 -26.16 0.37 19.57
C GLY A 558 -25.43 0.46 18.25
N ASP A 559 -24.12 0.66 18.30
CA ASP A 559 -23.25 0.70 17.13
C ASP A 559 -22.20 -0.39 17.20
N PHE A 560 -21.69 -0.83 16.06
CA PHE A 560 -20.54 -1.73 16.00
C PHE A 560 -19.43 -1.16 15.12
N ILE A 561 -18.20 -1.52 15.48
CA ILE A 561 -16.99 -1.30 14.68
C ILE A 561 -16.22 -2.61 14.66
N LEU A 562 -15.75 -3.00 13.49
CA LEU A 562 -15.06 -4.25 13.20
C LEU A 562 -13.80 -3.95 12.40
N GLU A 563 -12.73 -4.67 12.69
CA GLU A 563 -11.48 -4.63 11.93
C GLU A 563 -11.13 -6.04 11.47
N ARG A 564 -10.72 -6.16 10.20
CA ARG A 564 -10.24 -7.41 9.65
C ARG A 564 -8.86 -7.68 10.19
N VAL A 565 -8.74 -8.75 10.96
CA VAL A 565 -7.48 -9.17 11.58
C VAL A 565 -6.74 -10.20 10.73
N VAL A 566 -7.46 -10.95 9.88
CA VAL A 566 -6.88 -11.99 9.02
C VAL A 566 -7.69 -12.10 7.71
N SER A 567 -7.01 -12.24 6.57
CA SER A 567 -7.62 -12.38 5.23
C SER A 567 -7.69 -13.86 4.79
N ILE A 568 -8.33 -14.71 5.58
CA ILE A 568 -8.58 -16.13 5.25
C ILE A 568 -10.08 -16.30 4.97
N ASP A 569 -10.42 -16.81 3.81
CA ASP A 569 -11.80 -17.01 3.35
C ASP A 569 -12.46 -18.26 3.90
N GLU A 570 -11.69 -19.26 4.33
CA GLU A 570 -12.21 -20.55 4.80
C GLU A 570 -12.15 -20.71 6.33
N LEU A 571 -13.24 -21.25 6.90
CA LEU A 571 -13.27 -21.76 8.27
C LEU A 571 -13.19 -23.29 8.26
N ASN A 572 -12.38 -23.84 9.15
CA ASN A 572 -12.17 -25.28 9.30
C ASN A 572 -11.70 -25.95 7.99
N PRO A 573 -10.61 -25.45 7.36
CA PRO A 573 -10.12 -26.01 6.11
C PRO A 573 -9.82 -27.51 6.25
N ALA A 574 -9.81 -28.24 5.14
CA ALA A 574 -9.34 -29.61 5.16
C ALA A 574 -7.92 -29.65 5.76
N ALA A 575 -7.66 -30.64 6.62
CA ALA A 575 -6.28 -30.95 6.94
C ALA A 575 -5.65 -31.52 5.66
N ASP A 576 -4.47 -31.04 5.25
CA ASP A 576 -3.77 -31.66 4.13
C ASP A 576 -3.68 -33.16 4.36
N GLU A 577 -4.21 -33.95 3.42
CA GLU A 577 -4.04 -35.39 3.46
C GLU A 577 -2.53 -35.64 3.39
N VAL A 578 -1.98 -36.17 4.48
CA VAL A 578 -0.67 -36.81 4.48
C VAL A 578 -0.80 -37.97 3.49
N LEU A 579 -0.46 -37.73 2.23
CA LEU A 579 -0.29 -38.81 1.27
C LEU A 579 0.79 -39.73 1.86
N PRO A 580 0.46 -41.03 2.07
CA PRO A 580 1.30 -41.96 2.81
C PRO A 580 2.64 -42.24 2.16
#